data_AF-A0A9D1XSX0-F1
#
_entry.id   AF-A0A9D1XSX0-F1
#
_cell.length_a   1.000
_cell.length_b   1.000
_cell.length_c   1.000
_cell.angle_alpha   90.00
_cell.angle_beta   90.00
_cell.angle_gamma   90.00
#
_symmetry.space_group_name_H-M   'P 1'
#
loop_
_entity.id
_entity.type
_entity.pdbx_description
1 polymer ?
#
loop_
_entity_poly.entity_id
_entity_poly.type
_entity_poly.pdbx_seq_one_letter_code
_entity_poly.pdbx_strand_id
1 'polypeptide(L)'
;MAVTKIRKLSSWTLLIISLITIVVLGIFFGGGVEDPAAEVKNYIYTGLLLDWTYIVFFLTIAVMIVLALWQFASIIKTNPKSAVTSLIVLALFALMLIITYSMGDGTPLTTLNADAQTYNTEFWLKATDMWIQSTIVLFIAIVAVICAGTVKRILNK
;
A
#
# COMPACT_ATOMS: atom_id res chain seq x y z
N MET A 1 16.06 -17.11 -22.39
CA MET A 1 14.66 -17.17 -22.86
C MET A 1 13.59 -16.97 -21.77
N ALA A 2 13.86 -17.16 -20.47
CA ALA A 2 12.90 -16.87 -19.39
C ALA A 2 12.76 -15.36 -19.07
N VAL A 3 13.88 -14.62 -19.10
CA VAL A 3 13.94 -13.17 -18.80
C VAL A 3 13.08 -12.35 -19.78
N THR A 4 13.04 -12.72 -21.06
CA THR A 4 12.22 -12.05 -22.07
C THR A 4 10.72 -12.28 -21.85
N LYS A 5 10.32 -13.47 -21.38
CA LYS A 5 8.90 -13.79 -21.08
C LYS A 5 8.41 -13.05 -19.84
N ILE A 6 9.20 -13.01 -18.77
CA ILE A 6 8.85 -12.31 -17.52
C ILE A 6 8.78 -10.80 -17.76
N ARG A 7 9.76 -10.23 -18.47
CA ARG A 7 9.76 -8.80 -18.83
C ARG A 7 8.56 -8.45 -19.72
N LYS A 8 8.19 -9.35 -20.64
CA LYS A 8 7.01 -9.16 -21.50
C LYS A 8 5.72 -9.19 -20.68
N LEU A 9 5.54 -10.18 -19.80
CA LEU A 9 4.34 -10.26 -18.95
C LEU A 9 4.18 -9.01 -18.08
N SER A 10 5.23 -8.63 -17.35
CA SER A 10 5.23 -7.43 -16.50
C SER A 10 4.96 -6.15 -17.30
N SER A 11 5.60 -5.99 -18.46
CA SER A 11 5.41 -4.82 -19.32
C SER A 11 3.98 -4.75 -19.88
N TRP A 12 3.44 -5.86 -20.38
CA TRP A 12 2.07 -5.90 -20.92
C TRP A 12 1.01 -5.64 -19.84
N THR A 13 1.16 -6.22 -18.65
CA THR A 13 0.24 -5.95 -17.53
C THR A 13 0.24 -4.47 -17.15
N LEU A 14 1.42 -3.86 -17.03
CA LEU A 14 1.53 -2.43 -16.71
C LEU A 14 0.89 -1.57 -17.81
N LEU A 15 1.19 -1.86 -19.08
CA LEU A 15 0.67 -1.10 -20.21
C LEU A 15 -0.86 -1.17 -20.30
N ILE A 16 -1.46 -2.35 -20.09
CA ILE A 16 -2.91 -2.53 -20.13
C ILE A 16 -3.59 -1.76 -18.99
N ILE A 17 -3.09 -1.91 -17.74
CA ILE A 17 -3.65 -1.22 -16.58
C ILE A 17 -3.51 0.30 -16.75
N SER A 18 -2.36 0.76 -17.23
CA SER A 18 -2.11 2.18 -17.49
C SER A 18 -3.04 2.73 -18.57
N LEU A 19 -3.23 2.01 -19.68
CA LEU A 19 -4.12 2.41 -20.76
C LEU A 19 -5.57 2.55 -20.28
N ILE A 20 -6.08 1.56 -19.54
CA ILE A 20 -7.43 1.60 -18.98
C ILE A 20 -7.55 2.75 -17.97
N THR A 21 -6.53 2.98 -17.14
CA THR A 21 -6.51 4.10 -16.20
C THR A 21 -6.59 5.45 -16.91
N ILE A 22 -5.85 5.63 -18.01
CA ILE A 22 -5.92 6.85 -18.83
C ILE A 22 -7.33 7.05 -19.39
N VAL A 23 -7.98 5.99 -19.89
CA VAL A 23 -9.36 6.06 -20.38
C VAL A 23 -10.33 6.45 -19.27
N VAL A 24 -10.24 5.80 -18.10
CA VAL A 24 -11.08 6.11 -16.93
C VAL A 24 -10.88 7.56 -16.48
N LEU A 25 -9.64 8.05 -16.44
CA LEU A 25 -9.34 9.45 -16.12
C LEU A 25 -9.87 10.42 -17.18
N GLY A 26 -9.81 10.05 -18.46
CA GLY A 26 -10.38 10.83 -19.56
C GLY A 26 -11.90 10.99 -19.42
N ILE A 27 -12.60 9.90 -19.07
CA ILE A 27 -14.05 9.93 -18.80
C ILE A 27 -14.34 10.72 -17.51
N PHE A 28 -13.52 10.54 -16.46
CA PHE A 28 -13.67 11.25 -15.20
C PHE A 28 -13.57 12.77 -15.35
N PHE A 29 -12.48 13.27 -15.94
CA PHE A 29 -12.26 14.70 -16.11
C PHE A 29 -13.06 15.31 -17.27
N GLY A 30 -13.28 14.55 -18.34
CA GLY A 30 -14.00 15.00 -19.53
C GLY A 30 -15.52 14.87 -19.45
N GLY A 31 -16.03 14.11 -18.48
CA GLY A 31 -17.44 13.77 -18.38
C GLY A 31 -18.34 14.81 -17.72
N GLY A 32 -17.77 15.93 -17.25
CA GLY A 32 -18.51 17.04 -16.66
C GLY A 32 -18.67 16.97 -15.14
N VAL A 33 -19.17 18.08 -14.58
CA VAL A 33 -19.46 18.24 -13.15
C VAL A 33 -20.97 18.31 -12.93
N GLU A 34 -21.44 17.78 -11.81
CA GLU A 34 -22.87 17.74 -11.47
C GLU A 34 -23.46 19.14 -11.28
N ASP A 35 -22.75 19.99 -10.52
CA ASP A 35 -23.10 21.40 -10.34
C ASP A 35 -21.87 22.29 -10.61
N PRO A 36 -21.85 23.03 -11.74
CA PRO A 36 -20.77 23.95 -12.07
C PRO A 36 -20.63 25.15 -11.11
N ALA A 37 -21.67 25.47 -10.34
CA ALA A 37 -21.70 26.60 -9.41
C ALA A 37 -21.35 26.23 -7.97
N ALA A 38 -21.20 24.93 -7.66
CA ALA A 38 -20.79 24.48 -6.33
C ALA A 38 -19.35 24.88 -6.01
N GLU A 39 -19.10 25.26 -4.74
CA GLU A 39 -17.74 25.57 -4.24
C GLU A 39 -16.79 24.37 -4.34
N VAL A 40 -17.33 23.15 -4.21
CA VAL A 40 -16.60 21.89 -4.41
C VAL A 40 -17.15 21.21 -5.66
N LYS A 41 -16.30 21.05 -6.67
CA LYS A 41 -16.67 20.43 -7.94
C LYS A 41 -16.80 18.91 -7.79
N ASN A 42 -18.02 18.42 -7.88
CA ASN A 42 -18.31 16.99 -7.93
C ASN A 42 -18.37 16.50 -9.38
N TYR A 43 -17.50 15.56 -9.73
CA TYR A 43 -17.45 14.97 -11.06
C TYR A 43 -18.48 13.83 -11.19
N ILE A 44 -19.22 13.81 -12.30
CA ILE A 44 -20.29 12.84 -12.55
C ILE A 44 -19.76 11.40 -12.51
N TYR A 45 -18.55 11.17 -13.01
CA TYR A 45 -17.94 9.84 -13.11
C TYR A 45 -17.02 9.50 -11.93
N THR A 46 -17.19 10.14 -10.77
CA THR A 46 -16.44 9.79 -9.55
C THR A 46 -16.63 8.31 -9.17
N GLY A 47 -17.85 7.79 -9.32
CA GLY A 47 -18.15 6.36 -9.09
C GLY A 47 -17.32 5.44 -9.99
N LEU A 48 -17.21 5.75 -11.29
CA LEU A 48 -16.41 4.96 -12.24
C LEU A 48 -14.93 4.92 -11.85
N LEU A 49 -14.38 6.07 -11.41
CA LEU A 49 -12.99 6.16 -10.96
C LEU A 49 -12.76 5.33 -9.69
N LEU A 50 -13.69 5.38 -8.74
CA LEU A 50 -13.65 4.60 -7.51
C LEU A 50 -13.73 3.09 -7.80
N ASP A 51 -14.68 2.66 -8.63
CA ASP A 51 -14.84 1.25 -9.00
C ASP A 51 -13.57 0.70 -9.67
N TRP A 52 -12.99 1.44 -10.62
CA TRP A 52 -11.73 1.06 -11.25
C TRP A 52 -10.59 0.95 -10.23
N THR A 53 -10.50 1.92 -9.32
CA THR A 53 -9.48 1.94 -8.26
C THR A 53 -9.63 0.73 -7.34
N TYR A 54 -10.84 0.40 -6.91
CA TYR A 54 -11.11 -0.77 -6.07
C TYR A 54 -10.77 -2.06 -6.79
N ILE A 55 -11.14 -2.22 -8.07
CA ILE A 55 -10.79 -3.40 -8.86
C ILE A 55 -9.28 -3.61 -8.90
N VAL A 56 -8.51 -2.58 -9.25
CA VAL A 56 -7.05 -2.67 -9.32
C VAL A 56 -6.44 -2.93 -7.95
N PHE A 57 -6.94 -2.26 -6.91
CA PHE A 57 -6.45 -2.41 -5.54
C PHE A 57 -6.65 -3.84 -5.01
N PHE A 58 -7.88 -4.37 -5.06
CA PHE A 58 -8.16 -5.72 -4.57
C PHE A 58 -7.50 -6.81 -5.41
N LEU A 59 -7.43 -6.63 -6.74
CA LEU A 59 -6.67 -7.54 -7.61
C LEU A 59 -5.20 -7.57 -7.22
N THR A 60 -4.60 -6.41 -6.93
CA THR A 60 -3.20 -6.32 -6.53
C THR A 60 -2.95 -7.02 -5.20
N ILE A 61 -3.85 -6.85 -4.22
CA ILE A 61 -3.79 -7.57 -2.94
C ILE A 61 -3.87 -9.08 -3.17
N ALA A 62 -4.82 -9.55 -3.98
CA ALA A 62 -4.98 -10.98 -4.26
C ALA A 62 -3.72 -11.58 -4.89
N VAL A 63 -3.14 -10.89 -5.89
CA VAL A 63 -1.89 -11.32 -6.53
C VAL A 63 -0.73 -11.32 -5.54
N MET A 64 -0.60 -10.28 -4.70
CA MET A 64 0.43 -10.23 -3.66
C MET A 64 0.35 -11.44 -2.72
N ILE A 65 -0.85 -11.79 -2.25
CA ILE A 65 -1.04 -12.94 -1.35
C ILE A 65 -0.64 -14.24 -2.05
N VAL A 66 -1.09 -14.47 -3.29
CA VAL A 66 -0.75 -15.69 -4.05
C VAL A 66 0.76 -15.81 -4.25
N LEU A 67 1.43 -14.72 -4.64
CA LEU A 67 2.88 -14.71 -4.84
C LEU A 67 3.64 -14.91 -3.53
N ALA A 68 3.19 -14.29 -2.44
CA ALA A 68 3.79 -14.47 -1.12
C ALA A 68 3.69 -15.92 -0.64
N LEU A 69 2.52 -16.57 -0.80
CA LEU A 69 2.33 -17.98 -0.46
C LEU A 69 3.20 -18.91 -1.31
N TRP A 70 3.30 -18.65 -2.62
CA TRP A 70 4.17 -19.42 -3.50
C TRP A 70 5.65 -19.25 -3.13
N GLN A 71 6.09 -18.01 -2.90
CA GLN A 71 7.45 -17.72 -2.46
C GLN A 71 7.76 -18.45 -1.15
N PHE A 72 6.86 -18.39 -0.17
CA PHE A 72 7.03 -19.07 1.11
C PHE A 72 7.12 -20.60 0.96
N ALA A 73 6.23 -21.21 0.17
CA ALA A 73 6.26 -22.65 -0.11
C ALA A 73 7.56 -23.09 -0.80
N SER A 74 8.13 -22.24 -1.67
CA SER A 74 9.42 -22.49 -2.32
C SER A 74 10.59 -22.44 -1.33
N ILE A 75 10.59 -21.45 -0.42
CA ILE A 75 11.65 -21.29 0.60
C ILE A 75 11.62 -22.45 1.58
N ILE A 76 10.44 -22.94 2.00
CA ILE A 76 10.35 -24.11 2.89
C ILE A 76 11.07 -25.34 2.29
N LYS A 77 10.88 -25.59 1.00
CA LYS A 77 11.46 -26.76 0.31
C LYS A 77 12.98 -26.66 0.12
N THR A 78 13.50 -25.44 0.02
CA THR A 78 14.90 -25.19 -0.36
C THR A 78 15.78 -24.79 0.83
N ASN A 79 15.23 -24.05 1.79
CA ASN A 79 15.93 -23.58 2.98
C ASN A 79 14.96 -23.35 4.16
N PRO A 80 14.74 -24.36 5.02
CA PRO A 80 13.80 -24.26 6.14
C PRO A 80 14.21 -23.19 7.15
N LYS A 81 15.52 -22.96 7.34
CA LYS A 81 16.02 -21.93 8.25
C LYS A 81 15.63 -20.53 7.77
N SER A 82 15.72 -20.26 6.48
CA SER A 82 15.30 -18.99 5.90
C SER A 82 13.79 -18.78 5.98
N ALA A 83 12.99 -19.85 5.85
CA ALA A 83 11.53 -19.77 5.99
C ALA A 83 11.11 -19.36 7.41
N VAL A 84 11.77 -19.91 8.44
CA VAL A 84 11.53 -19.53 9.84
C VAL A 84 11.88 -18.05 10.05
N THR A 85 13.01 -17.58 9.54
CA THR A 85 13.37 -16.16 9.62
C THR A 85 12.32 -15.27 8.94
N SER A 86 11.79 -15.66 7.78
CA SER A 86 10.73 -14.86 7.13
C SER A 86 9.44 -14.79 7.94
N LEU A 87 9.08 -15.86 8.67
CA LEU A 87 7.93 -15.84 9.58
C LEU A 87 8.17 -14.94 10.80
N ILE A 88 9.38 -14.96 11.36
CA ILE A 88 9.74 -14.08 12.48
C ILE A 88 9.62 -12.62 12.07
N VAL A 89 10.15 -12.26 10.88
CA VAL A 89 10.03 -10.89 10.35
C VAL A 89 8.57 -10.49 10.16
N LEU A 90 7.73 -11.37 9.62
CA LEU A 90 6.29 -11.12 9.46
C LEU A 90 5.60 -10.92 10.81
N ALA A 91 5.93 -11.74 11.82
CA ALA A 91 5.37 -11.62 13.16
C ALA A 91 5.79 -10.31 13.84
N LEU A 92 7.06 -9.91 13.72
CA LEU A 92 7.56 -8.63 14.22
C LEU A 92 6.89 -7.44 13.52
N PHE A 93 6.66 -7.54 12.21
CA PHE A 93 5.94 -6.53 11.45
C PHE A 93 4.48 -6.41 11.92
N ALA A 94 3.77 -7.52 12.09
CA ALA A 94 2.42 -7.52 12.63
C ALA A 94 2.36 -6.96 14.06
N LEU A 95 3.31 -7.34 14.92
CA LEU A 95 3.42 -6.81 16.28
C LEU A 95 3.63 -5.30 16.29
N MET A 96 4.49 -4.79 15.41
CA MET A 96 4.70 -3.35 15.23
C MET A 96 3.39 -2.64 14.87
N LEU A 97 2.62 -3.17 13.91
CA LEU A 97 1.32 -2.59 13.53
C LEU A 97 0.33 -2.56 14.69
N ILE A 98 0.29 -3.62 15.52
CA ILE A 98 -0.57 -3.66 16.72
C ILE A 98 -0.17 -2.57 17.72
N ILE A 99 1.12 -2.40 17.96
CA ILE A 99 1.63 -1.38 18.88
C ILE A 99 1.31 0.01 18.36
N THR A 100 1.59 0.29 17.08
CA THR A 100 1.35 1.62 16.49
C THR A 100 -0.14 1.95 16.41
N TYR A 101 -1.02 0.97 16.19
CA TYR A 101 -2.47 1.17 16.30
C TYR A 101 -2.91 1.46 17.74
N SER A 102 -2.36 0.72 18.71
CA SER A 102 -2.71 0.90 20.13
C SER A 102 -2.27 2.26 20.68
N MET A 103 -1.25 2.87 20.08
CA MET A 103 -0.77 4.22 20.40
C MET A 103 -1.54 5.33 19.67
N GLY A 104 -2.36 5.00 18.67
CA GLY A 104 -3.09 5.99 17.87
C GLY A 104 -4.15 6.72 18.67
N ASP A 105 -4.41 7.96 18.30
CA ASP A 105 -5.47 8.77 18.90
C ASP A 105 -6.82 8.50 18.23
N GLY A 106 -7.85 8.35 19.06
CA GLY A 106 -9.22 8.14 18.64
C GLY A 106 -10.07 9.41 18.65
N THR A 107 -9.50 10.56 19.01
CA THR A 107 -10.25 11.82 19.14
C THR A 107 -10.81 12.28 17.79
N PRO A 108 -12.14 12.44 17.65
CA PRO A 108 -12.73 12.90 16.40
C PRO A 108 -12.23 14.27 15.98
N LEU A 109 -11.89 14.40 14.70
CA LEU A 109 -11.37 15.63 14.13
C LEU A 109 -12.50 16.61 13.83
N THR A 110 -12.35 17.87 14.25
CA THR A 110 -13.40 18.90 14.14
C THR A 110 -13.42 19.63 12.79
N THR A 111 -12.38 19.47 11.98
CA THR A 111 -12.16 20.26 10.76
C THR A 111 -12.44 19.49 9.45
N LEU A 112 -13.06 18.31 9.51
CA LEU A 112 -13.38 17.52 8.32
C LEU A 112 -14.60 18.05 7.55
N ASN A 113 -14.57 17.91 6.23
CA ASN A 113 -15.70 18.16 5.35
C ASN A 113 -16.87 17.20 5.64
N ALA A 114 -18.09 17.61 5.31
CA ALA A 114 -19.32 16.87 5.61
C ALA A 114 -19.28 15.39 5.19
N ASP A 115 -18.71 15.09 4.01
CA ASP A 115 -18.62 13.72 3.50
C ASP A 115 -17.63 12.84 4.28
N ALA A 116 -16.54 13.43 4.79
CA ALA A 116 -15.53 12.70 5.54
C ALA A 116 -15.91 12.46 7.00
N GLN A 117 -16.89 13.20 7.54
CA GLN A 117 -17.39 13.01 8.90
C GLN A 117 -17.91 11.59 9.13
N THR A 118 -18.45 10.93 8.11
CA THR A 118 -18.88 9.52 8.16
C THR A 118 -17.74 8.55 8.53
N TYR A 119 -16.50 8.92 8.17
CA TYR A 119 -15.29 8.11 8.44
C TYR A 119 -14.53 8.61 9.68
N ASN A 120 -14.99 9.67 10.35
CA ASN A 120 -14.39 10.25 11.56
C ASN A 120 -14.71 9.41 12.81
N THR A 121 -14.40 8.12 12.73
CA THR A 121 -14.60 7.13 13.80
C THR A 121 -13.25 6.75 14.39
N GLU A 122 -13.25 6.34 15.66
CA GLU A 122 -12.04 5.93 16.38
C GLU A 122 -11.20 4.90 15.60
N PHE A 123 -11.85 3.95 14.92
CA PHE A 123 -11.15 2.93 14.12
C PHE A 123 -10.31 3.53 12.98
N TRP A 124 -10.90 4.41 12.16
CA TRP A 124 -10.21 5.01 11.01
C TRP A 124 -9.13 6.01 11.43
N LEU A 125 -9.34 6.71 12.54
CA LEU A 125 -8.35 7.62 13.12
C LEU A 125 -7.12 6.86 13.59
N LYS A 126 -7.32 5.82 14.43
CA LYS A 126 -6.23 4.96 14.89
C LYS A 126 -5.55 4.19 13.75
N ALA A 127 -6.30 3.78 12.73
CA ALA A 127 -5.72 3.15 11.55
C ALA A 127 -4.81 4.13 10.78
N THR A 128 -5.21 5.39 10.65
CA THR A 128 -4.38 6.42 10.00
C THR A 128 -3.11 6.67 10.80
N ASP A 129 -3.22 6.83 12.11
CA ASP A 129 -2.07 6.99 13.01
C ASP A 129 -1.13 5.78 12.97
N MET A 130 -1.68 4.56 12.95
CA MET A 130 -0.92 3.33 12.78
C MET A 130 -0.04 3.39 11.53
N TRP A 131 -0.57 3.81 10.38
CA TRP A 131 0.19 3.90 9.13
C TRP A 131 1.31 4.95 9.21
N ILE A 132 1.02 6.12 9.78
CA ILE A 132 2.01 7.21 9.94
C ILE A 132 3.15 6.75 10.86
N GLN A 133 2.80 6.27 12.05
CA GLN A 133 3.79 5.85 13.05
C GLN A 133 4.62 4.65 12.57
N SER A 134 3.99 3.68 11.91
CA SER A 134 4.70 2.54 11.33
C SER A 134 5.70 2.97 10.25
N THR A 135 5.34 3.95 9.43
CA THR A 135 6.25 4.50 8.41
C THR A 135 7.46 5.17 9.05
N ILE A 136 7.24 5.96 10.12
CA ILE A 136 8.32 6.61 10.87
C ILE A 136 9.26 5.56 11.47
N VAL A 137 8.71 4.53 12.14
CA VAL A 137 9.50 3.44 12.73
C VAL A 137 10.34 2.72 11.67
N LEU A 138 9.75 2.37 10.54
CA LEU A 138 10.45 1.71 9.44
C LEU A 138 11.54 2.60 8.84
N PHE A 139 11.29 3.90 8.71
CA PHE A 139 12.28 4.84 8.22
C PHE A 139 13.50 4.92 9.15
N ILE A 140 13.28 5.04 10.46
CA ILE A 140 14.35 5.03 11.46
C ILE A 140 15.13 3.72 11.42
N ALA A 141 14.43 2.58 11.30
CA ALA A 141 15.07 1.27 11.20
C ALA A 141 15.97 1.16 9.95
N ILE A 142 15.52 1.66 8.80
CA ILE A 142 16.30 1.69 7.56
C ILE A 142 17.58 2.53 7.76
N VAL A 143 17.46 3.74 8.30
CA VAL A 143 18.61 4.61 8.58
C VAL A 143 19.61 3.92 9.52
N ALA A 144 19.12 3.31 10.60
CA ALA A 144 19.95 2.58 11.55
C ALA A 144 20.72 1.42 10.90
N VAL A 145 20.06 0.63 10.05
CA VAL A 145 20.67 -0.49 9.32
C VAL A 145 21.72 0.01 8.32
N ILE A 146 21.46 1.11 7.61
CA ILE A 146 22.43 1.71 6.68
C ILE A 146 23.69 2.17 7.41
N CYS A 147 23.53 2.87 8.53
CA CYS A 147 24.65 3.32 9.37
C CYS A 147 25.47 2.15 9.91
N ALA A 148 24.81 1.14 10.50
CA ALA A 148 25.47 -0.05 11.01
C ALA A 148 26.21 -0.83 9.91
N GLY A 149 25.60 -0.97 8.72
CA GLY A 149 26.23 -1.61 7.57
C GLY A 149 27.48 -0.87 7.09
N THR A 150 27.44 0.46 7.09
CA THR A 150 28.58 1.31 6.72
C THR A 150 29.72 1.18 7.74
N VAL A 151 29.42 1.25 9.03
CA VAL A 151 30.41 1.08 10.12
C VAL A 151 31.07 -0.30 10.04
N LYS A 152 30.27 -1.37 9.90
CA LYS A 152 30.80 -2.73 9.77
C LYS A 152 31.73 -2.89 8.56
N ARG A 153 31.42 -2.25 7.44
CA ARG A 153 32.26 -2.28 6.23
C ARG A 153 33.59 -1.55 6.43
N ILE A 154 33.63 -0.51 7.26
CA ILE A 154 34.85 0.21 7.60
C ILE A 154 35.69 -0.61 8.60
N LEU A 155 35.06 -1.24 9.59
CA LEU A 155 35.75 -2.04 10.62
C LEU A 155 36.28 -3.41 10.11
N ASN A 156 35.65 -3.99 9.08
CA ASN A 156 36.09 -5.23 8.45
C ASN A 156 37.06 -5.02 7.26
N LYS A 157 37.52 -3.78 7.03
CA LYS A 157 38.70 -3.51 6.20
C LYS A 157 39.93 -3.45 7.08
#